data_AF-A0A9W8YIG9-F1
#
_entry.id   AF-A0A9W8YIG9-F1
#
_cell.length_a   1.000
_cell.length_b   1.000
_cell.length_c   1.000
_cell.angle_alpha   90.00
_cell.angle_beta   90.00
_cell.angle_gamma   90.00
#
_symmetry.space_group_name_H-M   'P 1'
#
loop_
_entity.id
_entity.type
_entity.pdbx_description
1 polymer ?
#
loop_
_entity_poly.entity_id
_entity_poly.type
_entity_poly.pdbx_seq_one_letter_code
_entity_poly.pdbx_strand_id
1 'polypeptide(L)'
;MAPLIALQTFVPGALHHVQDIFQQYTGTVEMTTPLSRSETPLIISAITHWSHFEKIAKIAVSLADLGYPITFITGRIFEKEASSLHPNITYFPLLGNPDKLSEEDYKTLASLPPGSEEAELFISKAVLVDGMPDAHNTLQNAFKDFRDKHGSSKPLLSFYDLPILGHLPILLGAPGIKPDITFAASCHPLSIDSNDTYPFHISKFPETGPDARAIHLKAYQDRHEDYRTREMDLHMWAKFRELGVVGDNLPSMHQAMSSLPDHVMTMGVPEFEFPRSDLRDNVHYFGGLKSSPKQTPKKSDLPSWWADVEEAKRQGKKIVAVSQGTIETHWDDLLYPTLEALRHRDDVLVIATLVVSEPEDVPHLKLPSNARAAKFVPYELLLPLVRFLLQT
;
A
#
# COMPACT_ATOMS: atom_id res chain seq x y z
N MET A 1 -6.94 23.57 -8.72
CA MET A 1 -7.78 22.60 -7.98
C MET A 1 -7.03 21.28 -8.02
N ALA A 2 -5.94 21.12 -7.28
CA ALA A 2 -5.91 20.81 -5.84
C ALA A 2 -6.75 19.57 -5.50
N PRO A 3 -6.15 18.38 -5.59
CA PRO A 3 -6.34 17.33 -4.59
C PRO A 3 -4.96 16.98 -4.05
N LEU A 4 -4.51 17.85 -3.16
CA LEU A 4 -3.21 17.81 -2.48
C LEU A 4 -3.44 18.24 -1.03
N ILE A 5 -4.56 17.76 -0.48
CA ILE A 5 -4.99 17.93 0.91
C ILE A 5 -4.49 16.76 1.77
N ALA A 6 -3.98 15.69 1.17
CA ALA A 6 -3.66 14.43 1.84
C ALA A 6 -2.31 14.38 2.59
N LEU A 7 -1.96 15.43 3.33
CA LEU A 7 -0.91 15.38 4.35
C LEU A 7 -1.22 16.36 5.49
N GLN A 8 -2.32 16.06 6.19
CA GLN A 8 -2.62 16.73 7.44
C GLN A 8 -2.21 15.88 8.64
N THR A 9 -1.14 16.37 9.26
CA THR A 9 -0.69 16.22 10.66
C THR A 9 -1.60 15.39 11.58
N PHE A 10 -1.24 14.13 11.80
CA PHE A 10 -1.73 13.36 12.94
C PHE A 10 -0.79 13.52 14.14
N VAL A 11 -1.38 13.89 15.27
CA VAL A 11 -0.74 13.94 16.59
C VAL A 11 -0.37 12.52 17.02
N PRO A 12 0.88 12.24 17.45
CA PRO A 12 1.26 10.94 17.99
C PRO A 12 0.62 10.77 19.36
N GLY A 13 -0.52 10.06 19.40
CA GLY A 13 -1.23 9.79 20.66
C GLY A 13 -2.50 8.96 20.55
N ALA A 14 -3.12 8.83 19.37
CA ALA A 14 -4.44 8.19 19.24
C ALA A 14 -4.47 6.80 18.56
N LEU A 15 -3.31 6.17 18.31
CA LEU A 15 -3.24 4.87 17.60
C LEU A 15 -2.68 3.70 18.42
N HIS A 16 -2.77 3.75 19.76
CA HIS A 16 -2.32 2.65 20.62
C HIS A 16 -3.41 1.66 21.09
N HIS A 17 -4.62 1.71 20.55
CA HIS A 17 -5.68 0.73 20.87
C HIS A 17 -6.19 -0.05 19.65
N VAL A 18 -5.28 -0.55 18.81
CA VAL A 18 -5.63 -1.52 17.75
C VAL A 18 -5.30 -2.97 18.16
N GLN A 19 -4.80 -3.18 19.38
CA GLN A 19 -4.36 -4.50 19.84
C GLN A 19 -5.50 -5.53 20.02
N ASP A 20 -6.73 -5.08 20.25
CA ASP A 20 -7.88 -5.98 20.44
C ASP A 20 -8.49 -6.46 19.13
N ILE A 21 -8.10 -5.86 17.99
CA ILE A 21 -8.58 -6.25 16.67
C ILE A 21 -7.78 -7.41 16.11
N PHE A 22 -6.58 -7.75 16.63
CA PHE A 22 -5.60 -8.59 15.92
C PHE A 22 -5.25 -9.96 16.54
N GLN A 23 -6.04 -10.49 17.48
CA GLN A 23 -5.74 -11.79 18.12
C GLN A 23 -6.35 -13.03 17.44
N GLN A 24 -7.07 -12.91 16.31
CA GLN A 24 -7.82 -14.02 15.70
C GLN A 24 -7.31 -14.48 14.31
N TYR A 25 -6.06 -14.15 13.95
CA TYR A 25 -5.56 -14.22 12.56
C TYR A 25 -4.58 -15.37 12.33
N THR A 26 -5.04 -16.62 12.43
CA THR A 26 -4.27 -17.78 11.92
C THR A 26 -5.12 -18.71 11.03
N GLY A 27 -4.74 -18.76 9.73
CA GLY A 27 -5.08 -19.73 8.65
C GLY A 27 -6.55 -19.79 8.15
N THR A 28 -6.91 -20.14 6.91
CA THR A 28 -6.20 -20.76 5.76
C THR A 28 -7.01 -20.50 4.47
N VAL A 29 -6.35 -20.51 3.29
CA VAL A 29 -6.99 -20.75 1.98
C VAL A 29 -6.86 -22.24 1.63
N GLU A 30 -7.97 -22.90 1.30
CA GLU A 30 -7.92 -24.28 0.77
C GLU A 30 -7.43 -24.27 -0.69
N MET A 31 -6.16 -24.63 -0.89
CA MET A 31 -5.69 -25.04 -2.21
C MET A 31 -6.10 -26.48 -2.47
N THR A 32 -6.92 -26.68 -3.50
CA THR A 32 -7.45 -27.98 -3.93
C THR A 32 -6.40 -28.89 -4.58
N THR A 33 -5.15 -28.41 -4.72
CA THR A 33 -4.03 -29.21 -5.22
C THR A 33 -2.82 -28.99 -4.31
N PRO A 34 -2.28 -30.03 -3.65
CA PRO A 34 -1.07 -29.89 -2.85
C PRO A 34 0.12 -29.71 -3.80
N LEU A 35 0.54 -28.47 -4.02
CA LEU A 35 1.87 -28.21 -4.58
C LEU A 35 2.89 -28.86 -3.63
N SER A 36 3.92 -29.52 -4.17
CA SER A 36 5.01 -30.06 -3.36
C SER A 36 5.62 -28.90 -2.57
N ARG A 37 5.35 -28.87 -1.26
CA ARG A 37 5.59 -27.72 -0.39
C ARG A 37 7.09 -27.42 -0.37
N SER A 38 7.44 -26.19 -0.73
CA SER A 38 8.84 -25.80 -0.83
C SER A 38 9.39 -25.56 0.58
N GLU A 39 10.39 -26.33 0.99
CA GLU A 39 11.24 -26.01 2.15
C GLU A 39 12.14 -24.78 1.90
N THR A 40 11.86 -23.96 0.89
CA THR A 40 12.67 -22.79 0.55
C THR A 40 12.22 -21.63 1.42
N PRO A 41 13.07 -21.13 2.33
CA PRO A 41 12.73 -19.96 3.12
C PRO A 41 12.57 -18.73 2.23
N LEU A 42 11.59 -17.90 2.57
CA LEU A 42 11.33 -16.63 1.90
C LEU A 42 11.73 -15.49 2.82
N ILE A 43 12.31 -14.44 2.24
CA ILE A 43 12.52 -13.17 2.95
C ILE A 43 11.51 -12.17 2.41
N ILE A 44 10.59 -11.73 3.26
CA ILE A 44 9.51 -10.82 2.92
C ILE A 44 9.74 -9.49 3.62
N SER A 45 9.71 -8.36 2.91
CA SER A 45 9.89 -7.02 3.52
C SER A 45 8.70 -6.11 3.27
N ALA A 46 8.29 -5.33 4.25
CA ALA A 46 7.25 -4.30 4.13
C ALA A 46 7.76 -2.95 4.62
N ILE A 47 7.32 -1.86 3.98
CA ILE A 47 7.57 -0.52 4.52
C ILE A 47 6.83 -0.35 5.86
N THR A 48 7.38 0.45 6.76
CA THR A 48 6.80 0.75 8.09
C THR A 48 5.61 1.70 7.97
N HIS A 49 4.58 1.28 7.25
CA HIS A 49 3.30 1.97 7.12
C HIS A 49 2.16 0.96 7.19
N TRP A 50 1.16 1.22 8.04
CA TRP A 50 0.13 0.23 8.35
C TRP A 50 -0.60 -0.30 7.11
N SER A 51 -1.03 0.58 6.21
CA SER A 51 -1.75 0.19 5.00
C SER A 51 -0.93 -0.69 4.06
N HIS A 52 0.40 -0.64 4.15
CA HIS A 52 1.29 -1.52 3.39
C HIS A 52 1.52 -2.82 4.15
N PHE A 53 1.91 -2.70 5.42
CA PHE A 53 2.13 -3.83 6.32
C PHE A 53 0.96 -4.81 6.28
N GLU A 54 -0.29 -4.35 6.41
CA GLU A 54 -1.47 -5.24 6.41
C GLU A 54 -1.60 -6.06 5.10
N LYS A 55 -1.22 -5.49 3.95
CA LYS A 55 -1.37 -6.13 2.63
C LYS A 55 -0.27 -7.15 2.43
N ILE A 56 0.95 -6.79 2.77
CA ILE A 56 2.13 -7.68 2.67
C ILE A 56 2.05 -8.79 3.70
N ALA A 57 1.55 -8.51 4.91
CA ALA A 57 1.26 -9.51 5.94
C ALA A 57 0.24 -10.55 5.46
N LYS A 58 -0.83 -10.12 4.76
CA LYS A 58 -1.80 -11.08 4.15
C LYS A 58 -1.15 -12.00 3.13
N ILE A 59 -0.24 -11.47 2.29
CA ILE A 59 0.54 -12.28 1.34
C ILE A 59 1.45 -13.26 2.11
N ALA A 60 2.17 -12.77 3.13
CA ALA A 60 3.05 -13.60 3.95
C ALA A 60 2.28 -14.73 4.66
N VAL A 61 1.13 -14.45 5.28
CA VAL A 61 0.28 -15.46 5.92
C VAL A 61 -0.19 -16.48 4.89
N SER A 62 -0.63 -16.05 3.70
CA SER A 62 -1.06 -16.96 2.64
C SER A 62 0.08 -17.89 2.19
N LEU A 63 1.31 -17.38 2.08
CA LEU A 63 2.49 -18.20 1.77
C LEU A 63 2.88 -19.10 2.96
N ALA A 64 2.73 -18.62 4.19
CA ALA A 64 3.01 -19.40 5.40
C ALA A 64 2.04 -20.59 5.54
N ASP A 65 0.76 -20.39 5.21
CA ASP A 65 -0.30 -21.41 5.14
C ASP A 65 0.03 -22.49 4.09
N LEU A 66 0.74 -22.12 3.02
CA LEU A 66 1.28 -23.07 2.03
C LEU A 66 2.50 -23.85 2.53
N GLY A 67 3.02 -23.51 3.72
CA GLY A 67 4.13 -24.19 4.39
C GLY A 67 5.50 -23.52 4.23
N TYR A 68 5.58 -22.34 3.62
CA TYR A 68 6.86 -21.64 3.49
C TYR A 68 7.33 -21.10 4.84
N PRO A 69 8.60 -21.34 5.25
CA PRO A 69 9.21 -20.60 6.35
C PRO A 69 9.56 -19.18 5.88
N ILE A 70 9.21 -18.17 6.67
CA ILE A 70 9.30 -16.76 6.28
C ILE A 70 10.09 -15.98 7.32
N THR A 71 11.07 -15.21 6.86
CA THR A 71 11.66 -14.10 7.60
C THR A 71 10.97 -12.82 7.16
N PHE A 72 10.26 -12.14 8.08
CA PHE A 72 9.47 -10.95 7.78
C PHE A 72 10.15 -9.70 8.33
N ILE A 73 10.54 -8.80 7.44
CA ILE A 73 11.27 -7.57 7.73
C ILE A 73 10.30 -6.39 7.72
N THR A 74 10.27 -5.62 8.81
CA THR A 74 9.53 -4.36 8.93
C THR A 74 10.08 -3.53 10.10
N GLY A 75 9.65 -2.27 10.23
CA GLY A 75 10.00 -1.42 11.36
C GLY A 75 9.54 -1.97 12.71
N ARG A 76 10.27 -1.58 13.76
CA ARG A 76 10.12 -2.09 15.13
C ARG A 76 8.75 -1.83 15.76
N ILE A 77 8.06 -0.79 15.31
CA ILE A 77 6.70 -0.50 15.75
C ILE A 77 5.71 -1.65 15.45
N PHE A 78 6.00 -2.51 14.46
CA PHE A 78 5.18 -3.66 14.09
C PHE A 78 5.73 -5.01 14.58
N GLU A 79 6.68 -5.04 15.52
CA GLU A 79 7.27 -6.30 16.02
C GLU A 79 6.22 -7.24 16.60
N LYS A 80 5.30 -6.71 17.41
CA LYS A 80 4.25 -7.50 18.06
C LYS A 80 3.31 -8.09 17.01
N GLU A 81 2.90 -7.28 16.05
CA GLU A 81 1.98 -7.65 14.97
C GLU A 81 2.63 -8.65 14.01
N ALA A 82 3.87 -8.42 13.58
CA ALA A 82 4.60 -9.32 12.70
C ALA A 82 4.84 -10.70 13.35
N SER A 83 5.17 -10.72 14.64
CA SER A 83 5.44 -11.95 15.38
C SER A 83 4.18 -12.78 15.67
N SER A 84 2.98 -12.18 15.61
CA SER A 84 1.71 -12.89 15.85
C SER A 84 1.04 -13.42 14.58
N LEU A 85 1.57 -13.10 13.38
CA LEU A 85 0.93 -13.44 12.11
C LEU A 85 0.75 -14.94 11.88
N HIS A 86 1.81 -15.73 12.08
CA HIS A 86 1.79 -17.17 11.81
C HIS A 86 3.02 -17.86 12.42
N PRO A 87 2.94 -19.12 12.90
CA PRO A 87 4.09 -19.83 13.48
C PRO A 87 5.30 -20.02 12.54
N ASN A 88 5.07 -20.01 11.22
CA ASN A 88 6.14 -20.08 10.20
C ASN A 88 6.73 -18.71 9.83
N ILE A 89 6.25 -17.62 10.43
CA ILE A 89 6.76 -16.26 10.20
C ILE A 89 7.65 -15.86 11.39
N THR A 90 8.89 -15.51 11.12
CA THR A 90 9.84 -14.97 12.09
C THR A 90 10.10 -13.50 11.78
N TYR A 91 9.82 -12.63 12.74
CA TYR A 91 10.11 -11.20 12.61
C TYR A 91 11.63 -10.92 12.57
N PHE A 92 12.04 -9.99 11.73
CA PHE A 92 13.41 -9.49 11.62
C PHE A 92 13.40 -7.95 11.58
N PRO A 93 14.08 -7.26 12.50
CA PRO A 93 13.95 -5.81 12.63
C PRO A 93 14.60 -5.06 11.46
N LEU A 94 13.85 -4.14 10.85
CA LEU A 94 14.43 -3.10 10.00
C LEU A 94 15.35 -2.20 10.83
N LEU A 95 16.53 -1.87 10.29
CA LEU A 95 17.45 -0.91 10.88
C LEU A 95 16.90 0.51 10.74
N GLY A 96 17.52 1.46 11.45
CA GLY A 96 17.10 2.86 11.43
C GLY A 96 15.98 3.16 12.43
N ASN A 97 15.12 4.12 12.06
CA ASN A 97 14.03 4.59 12.90
C ASN A 97 12.98 3.50 13.17
N PRO A 98 12.35 3.49 14.36
CA PRO A 98 11.31 2.50 14.69
C PRO A 98 10.03 2.66 13.85
N ASP A 99 9.74 3.88 13.38
CA ASP A 99 8.69 4.25 12.42
C ASP A 99 9.34 4.83 11.13
N LYS A 100 8.55 5.04 10.08
CA LYS A 100 8.96 5.63 8.79
C LYS A 100 9.53 7.06 8.87
N LEU A 101 9.23 7.80 9.94
CA LEU A 101 9.69 9.18 10.16
C LEU A 101 10.19 9.35 11.59
N SER A 102 11.24 10.14 11.75
CA SER A 102 11.72 10.57 13.07
C SER A 102 10.89 11.74 13.61
N GLU A 103 11.01 12.02 14.91
CA GLU A 103 10.42 13.21 15.52
C GLU A 103 10.88 14.51 14.86
N GLU A 104 12.12 14.54 14.35
CA GLU A 104 12.67 15.71 13.67
C GLU A 104 12.09 15.89 12.27
N ASP A 105 11.82 14.79 11.56
CA ASP A 105 11.13 14.85 10.27
C ASP A 105 9.71 15.42 10.44
N TYR A 106 9.00 14.99 11.49
CA TYR A 106 7.69 15.54 11.81
C TYR A 106 7.74 17.05 12.12
N LYS A 107 8.74 17.51 12.87
CA LYS A 107 8.94 18.96 13.13
C LYS A 107 9.26 19.73 11.85
N THR A 108 10.13 19.18 11.01
CA THR A 108 10.50 19.79 9.73
C THR A 108 9.27 19.91 8.84
N LEU A 109 8.50 18.84 8.67
CA LEU A 109 7.25 18.85 7.91
C LEU A 109 6.26 19.89 8.45
N ALA A 110 6.09 19.98 9.77
CA ALA A 110 5.20 20.95 10.40
C ALA A 110 5.64 22.41 10.21
N SER A 111 6.92 22.65 9.88
CA SER A 111 7.44 23.99 9.59
C SER A 111 7.21 24.44 8.14
N LEU A 112 6.90 23.50 7.24
CA LEU A 112 6.65 23.77 5.83
C LEU A 112 5.17 24.13 5.60
N PRO A 113 4.86 24.97 4.59
CA PRO A 113 3.47 25.29 4.29
C PRO A 113 2.68 24.02 3.91
N PRO A 114 1.55 23.71 4.56
CA PRO A 114 0.78 22.51 4.27
C PRO A 114 0.34 22.44 2.80
N GLY A 115 0.55 21.28 2.16
CA GLY A 115 0.20 21.05 0.76
C GLY A 115 1.09 21.79 -0.25
N SER A 116 2.25 22.32 0.17
CA SER A 116 3.22 22.90 -0.76
C SER A 116 4.06 21.82 -1.44
N GLU A 117 4.58 22.11 -2.63
CA GLU A 117 5.47 21.21 -3.36
C GLU A 117 6.73 20.86 -2.55
N GLU A 118 7.23 21.80 -1.73
CA GLU A 118 8.37 21.56 -0.83
C GLU A 118 8.02 20.57 0.28
N ALA A 119 6.85 20.70 0.90
CA ALA A 119 6.38 19.78 1.93
C ALA A 119 6.22 18.35 1.36
N GLU A 120 5.65 18.23 0.17
CA GLU A 120 5.50 16.95 -0.53
C GLU A 120 6.82 16.31 -0.93
N LEU A 121 7.74 17.10 -1.47
CA LEU A 121 9.05 16.61 -1.85
C LEU A 121 9.84 16.15 -0.63
N PHE A 122 9.79 16.92 0.46
CA PHE A 122 10.44 16.56 1.73
C PHE A 122 9.91 15.23 2.27
N ILE A 123 8.59 15.10 2.43
CA ILE A 123 8.00 13.88 2.99
C ILE A 123 8.24 12.66 2.10
N SER A 124 8.21 12.84 0.78
CA SER A 124 8.50 11.76 -0.17
C SER A 124 9.94 11.27 -0.01
N LYS A 125 10.91 12.19 0.06
CA LYS A 125 12.33 11.86 0.28
C LYS A 125 12.53 11.14 1.61
N ALA A 126 11.96 11.66 2.69
CA ALA A 126 12.08 11.10 4.03
C ALA A 126 11.51 9.68 4.13
N VAL A 127 10.30 9.46 3.60
CA VAL A 127 9.60 8.16 3.71
C VAL A 127 10.17 7.11 2.77
N LEU A 128 10.50 7.47 1.53
CA LEU A 128 10.85 6.50 0.50
C LEU A 128 12.36 6.30 0.33
N VAL A 129 13.14 7.37 0.41
CA VAL A 129 14.55 7.37 -0.02
C VAL A 129 15.51 7.37 1.16
N ASP A 130 15.24 8.16 2.20
CA ASP A 130 16.21 8.33 3.30
C ASP A 130 16.44 7.07 4.13
N GLY A 131 15.42 6.21 4.26
CA GLY A 131 15.53 4.89 4.88
C GLY A 131 16.21 3.82 4.01
N MET A 132 16.56 4.12 2.75
CA MET A 132 17.11 3.14 1.82
C MET A 132 18.42 2.49 2.31
N PRO A 133 19.42 3.22 2.88
CA PRO A 133 20.64 2.60 3.37
C PRO A 133 20.37 1.61 4.51
N ASP A 134 19.48 1.94 5.43
CA ASP A 134 19.09 1.05 6.53
C ASP A 134 18.37 -0.19 6.02
N ALA A 135 17.42 -0.03 5.09
CA ALA A 135 16.74 -1.14 4.45
C ALA A 135 17.70 -2.05 3.68
N HIS A 136 18.64 -1.47 2.92
CA HIS A 136 19.69 -2.22 2.23
C HIS A 136 20.54 -3.04 3.21
N ASN A 137 21.02 -2.42 4.29
CA ASN A 137 21.85 -3.08 5.29
C ASN A 137 21.09 -4.18 6.05
N THR A 138 19.80 -3.97 6.35
CA THR A 138 18.93 -5.02 6.92
C THR A 138 18.84 -6.21 5.98
N LEU A 139 18.63 -5.99 4.67
CA LEU A 139 18.58 -7.07 3.69
C LEU A 139 19.91 -7.81 3.61
N GLN A 140 21.04 -7.11 3.61
CA GLN A 140 22.36 -7.76 3.62
C GLN A 140 22.57 -8.63 4.85
N ASN A 141 22.14 -8.20 6.03
CA ASN A 141 22.17 -9.00 7.25
C ASN A 141 21.27 -10.24 7.14
N ALA A 142 20.01 -10.07 6.70
CA ALA A 142 19.07 -11.18 6.54
C ALA A 142 19.54 -12.18 5.47
N PHE A 143 20.13 -11.71 4.37
CA PHE A 143 20.67 -12.54 3.31
C PHE A 143 21.92 -13.29 3.78
N LYS A 144 22.78 -12.66 4.58
CA LYS A 144 23.91 -13.32 5.21
C LYS A 144 23.44 -14.42 6.16
N ASP A 145 22.50 -14.14 7.04
CA ASP A 145 21.93 -15.14 7.97
C ASP A 145 21.31 -16.32 7.20
N PHE A 146 20.61 -16.05 6.09
CA PHE A 146 20.11 -17.09 5.20
C PHE A 146 21.25 -17.95 4.63
N ARG A 147 22.31 -17.32 4.10
CA ARG A 147 23.43 -18.05 3.49
C ARG A 147 24.22 -18.84 4.54
N ASP A 148 24.39 -18.32 5.74
CA ASP A 148 25.05 -19.02 6.84
C ASP A 148 24.25 -20.27 7.26
N LYS A 149 22.92 -20.19 7.25
CA LYS A 149 22.03 -21.30 7.64
C LYS A 149 21.78 -22.32 6.55
N HIS A 150 21.69 -21.89 5.29
CA HIS A 150 21.23 -22.73 4.17
C HIS A 150 22.29 -22.99 3.10
N GLY A 151 23.45 -22.34 3.19
CA GLY A 151 24.50 -22.40 2.19
C GLY A 151 24.16 -21.68 0.88
N SER A 152 25.08 -21.74 -0.07
CA SER A 152 24.94 -21.05 -1.36
C SER A 152 24.07 -21.80 -2.37
N SER A 153 23.76 -23.09 -2.14
CA SER A 153 22.99 -23.91 -3.09
C SER A 153 21.47 -23.76 -2.94
N LYS A 154 20.99 -23.35 -1.77
CA LYS A 154 19.57 -23.07 -1.55
C LYS A 154 19.21 -21.75 -2.22
N PRO A 155 18.14 -21.67 -3.03
CA PRO A 155 17.75 -20.42 -3.68
C PRO A 155 17.30 -19.38 -2.64
N LEU A 156 17.88 -18.17 -2.72
CA LEU A 156 17.52 -17.01 -1.92
C LEU A 156 16.44 -16.21 -2.65
N LEU A 157 15.20 -16.34 -2.17
CA LEU A 157 14.04 -15.66 -2.75
C LEU A 157 13.66 -14.47 -1.86
N SER A 158 13.57 -13.28 -2.43
CA SER A 158 13.17 -12.08 -1.69
C SER A 158 11.91 -11.46 -2.28
N PHE A 159 10.88 -11.38 -1.46
CA PHE A 159 9.62 -10.70 -1.76
C PHE A 159 9.60 -9.37 -1.01
N TYR A 160 9.15 -8.28 -1.62
CA TYR A 160 9.13 -6.99 -0.93
C TYR A 160 8.03 -6.08 -1.42
N ASP A 161 7.57 -5.23 -0.52
CA ASP A 161 6.68 -4.12 -0.80
C ASP A 161 7.36 -3.06 -1.66
N LEU A 162 6.75 -2.68 -2.78
CA LEU A 162 7.38 -1.79 -3.77
C LEU A 162 8.04 -0.52 -3.19
N PRO A 163 7.48 0.18 -2.19
CA PRO A 163 8.07 1.39 -1.62
C PRO A 163 9.31 1.19 -0.75
N ILE A 164 9.64 -0.04 -0.33
CA ILE A 164 10.88 -0.27 0.42
C ILE A 164 12.06 -0.35 -0.56
N LEU A 165 12.76 0.77 -0.73
CA LEU A 165 13.73 0.92 -1.83
C LEU A 165 15.09 0.21 -1.59
N GLY A 166 15.29 -0.46 -0.46
CA GLY A 166 16.55 -1.12 -0.09
C GLY A 166 17.03 -2.21 -1.05
N HIS A 167 16.12 -2.80 -1.83
CA HIS A 167 16.45 -3.78 -2.88
C HIS A 167 17.07 -3.14 -4.12
N LEU A 168 16.72 -1.90 -4.45
CA LEU A 168 17.11 -1.28 -5.72
C LEU A 168 18.64 -1.17 -5.88
N PRO A 169 19.43 -0.75 -4.86
CA PRO A 169 20.88 -0.77 -4.96
C PRO A 169 21.45 -2.16 -5.26
N ILE A 170 20.89 -3.21 -4.65
CA ILE A 170 21.33 -4.60 -4.86
C ILE A 170 21.08 -5.03 -6.31
N LEU A 171 19.92 -4.67 -6.86
CA LEU A 171 19.54 -4.97 -8.24
C LEU A 171 20.38 -4.17 -9.26
N LEU A 172 20.87 -3.00 -8.87
CA LEU A 172 21.82 -2.18 -9.63
C LEU A 172 23.29 -2.56 -9.42
N GLY A 173 23.58 -3.61 -8.65
CA GLY A 173 24.94 -4.15 -8.49
C GLY A 173 25.76 -3.50 -7.38
N ALA A 174 25.13 -2.88 -6.38
CA ALA A 174 25.81 -2.52 -5.13
C ALA A 174 26.50 -3.77 -4.52
N PRO A 175 27.67 -3.61 -3.87
CA PRO A 175 28.37 -4.72 -3.23
C PRO A 175 27.50 -5.44 -2.19
N GLY A 176 27.51 -6.77 -2.19
CA GLY A 176 26.76 -7.57 -1.23
C GLY A 176 26.22 -8.87 -1.81
N ILE A 177 25.35 -9.52 -1.05
CA ILE A 177 24.61 -10.71 -1.47
C ILE A 177 23.40 -10.24 -2.30
N LYS A 178 23.32 -10.74 -3.53
CA LYS A 178 22.15 -10.58 -4.40
C LYS A 178 21.20 -11.79 -4.23
N PRO A 179 19.89 -11.58 -4.06
CA PRO A 179 18.92 -12.67 -4.11
C PRO A 179 18.88 -13.30 -5.50
N ASP A 180 18.58 -14.59 -5.57
CA ASP A 180 18.50 -15.32 -6.83
C ASP A 180 17.28 -14.87 -7.66
N ILE A 181 16.16 -14.56 -6.99
CA ILE A 181 14.94 -14.00 -7.60
C ILE A 181 14.30 -12.99 -6.64
N THR A 182 13.80 -11.90 -7.21
CA THR A 182 13.03 -10.87 -6.52
C THR A 182 11.57 -10.78 -6.98
N PHE A 183 10.68 -10.54 -6.02
CA PHE A 183 9.25 -10.29 -6.26
C PHE A 183 8.85 -8.98 -5.58
N ALA A 184 8.54 -7.95 -6.36
CA ALA A 184 8.06 -6.68 -5.84
C ALA A 184 6.52 -6.66 -5.83
N ALA A 185 5.90 -6.62 -4.66
CA ALA A 185 4.46 -6.41 -4.53
C ALA A 185 4.10 -4.94 -4.69
N SER A 186 3.35 -4.63 -5.73
CA SER A 186 2.79 -3.31 -5.98
C SER A 186 1.32 -3.27 -5.57
N CYS A 187 1.01 -2.38 -4.62
CA CYS A 187 -0.35 -1.87 -4.42
C CYS A 187 -0.56 -0.50 -5.09
N HIS A 188 0.36 -0.08 -5.98
CA HIS A 188 0.33 1.19 -6.69
C HIS A 188 0.02 0.98 -8.17
N PRO A 189 -0.47 2.03 -8.85
CA PRO A 189 -0.51 2.08 -10.30
C PRO A 189 0.85 1.75 -10.90
N LEU A 190 0.88 1.04 -12.02
CA LEU A 190 2.15 0.60 -12.58
C LEU A 190 2.90 1.77 -13.23
N SER A 191 3.95 2.23 -12.56
CA SER A 191 4.72 3.42 -12.93
C SER A 191 5.88 3.16 -13.91
N ILE A 192 5.80 2.11 -14.72
CA ILE A 192 6.78 1.82 -15.78
C ILE A 192 6.55 2.76 -16.95
N ASP A 193 7.62 3.33 -17.49
CA ASP A 193 7.59 4.14 -18.71
C ASP A 193 7.06 3.33 -19.89
N SER A 194 6.24 3.94 -20.73
CA SER A 194 5.60 3.28 -21.87
C SER A 194 5.59 4.15 -23.13
N ASN A 195 5.64 3.48 -24.26
CA ASN A 195 5.41 4.03 -25.59
C ASN A 195 3.92 4.17 -25.92
N ASP A 196 3.06 3.49 -25.16
CA ASP A 196 1.63 3.34 -25.46
C ASP A 196 0.73 4.14 -24.52
N THR A 197 1.27 4.70 -23.43
CA THR A 197 0.47 5.43 -22.43
C THR A 197 1.17 6.70 -21.97
N TYR A 198 0.42 7.64 -21.39
CA TYR A 198 1.01 8.75 -20.66
C TYR A 198 1.56 8.32 -19.30
N PRO A 199 2.54 9.05 -18.74
CA PRO A 199 2.94 8.93 -17.34
C PRO A 199 1.73 8.93 -16.39
N PHE A 200 1.88 8.19 -15.29
CA PHE A 200 0.96 8.24 -14.17
C PHE A 200 0.67 9.70 -13.75
N HIS A 201 -0.59 9.98 -13.38
CA HIS A 201 -1.17 11.28 -13.03
C HIS A 201 -1.49 12.28 -14.16
N ILE A 202 -1.15 12.02 -15.42
CA ILE A 202 -1.44 12.97 -16.51
C ILE A 202 -2.94 13.06 -16.86
N SER A 203 -3.80 12.19 -16.30
CA SER A 203 -5.27 12.25 -16.42
C SER A 203 -5.78 12.36 -17.87
N LYS A 204 -5.08 11.72 -18.80
CA LYS A 204 -5.41 11.64 -20.22
C LYS A 204 -5.54 10.19 -20.65
N PHE A 205 -6.46 9.95 -21.59
CA PHE A 205 -6.46 8.70 -22.35
C PHE A 205 -5.22 8.65 -23.26
N PRO A 206 -4.65 7.46 -23.53
CA PRO A 206 -3.57 7.30 -24.48
C PRO A 206 -3.89 7.90 -25.86
N GLU A 207 -2.88 8.52 -26.48
CA GLU A 207 -3.00 8.96 -27.87
C GLU A 207 -3.08 7.77 -28.82
N THR A 208 -3.75 7.99 -29.96
CA THR A 208 -3.84 6.99 -31.03
C THR A 208 -3.32 7.58 -32.34
N GLY A 209 -2.75 6.73 -33.21
CA GLY A 209 -2.24 7.15 -34.52
C GLY A 209 -0.70 7.07 -34.63
N PRO A 210 -0.15 7.50 -35.79
CA PRO A 210 1.26 7.28 -36.13
C PRO A 210 2.25 8.00 -35.19
N ASP A 211 1.85 9.12 -34.60
CA ASP A 211 2.72 9.95 -33.75
C ASP A 211 2.58 9.64 -32.24
N ALA A 212 1.64 8.77 -31.85
CA ALA A 212 1.30 8.50 -30.45
C ALA A 212 2.54 8.14 -29.61
N ARG A 213 3.41 7.27 -30.14
CA ARG A 213 4.65 6.87 -29.49
C ARG A 213 5.59 8.04 -29.19
N ALA A 214 5.74 8.96 -30.14
CA ALA A 214 6.60 10.13 -29.95
C ALA A 214 6.03 11.09 -28.91
N ILE A 215 4.69 11.24 -28.89
CA ILE A 215 3.98 12.07 -27.90
C ILE A 215 4.15 11.49 -26.48
N HIS A 216 3.93 10.19 -26.30
CA HIS A 216 4.12 9.53 -25.01
C HIS A 216 5.57 9.61 -24.54
N LEU A 217 6.55 9.35 -25.42
CA LEU A 217 7.97 9.50 -25.10
C LEU A 217 8.31 10.91 -24.64
N LYS A 218 7.82 11.95 -25.33
CA LYS A 218 8.03 13.33 -24.92
C LYS A 218 7.39 13.62 -23.56
N ALA A 219 6.20 13.09 -23.28
CA ALA A 219 5.55 13.24 -21.98
C ALA A 219 6.34 12.61 -20.84
N TYR A 220 6.99 11.45 -21.05
CA TYR A 220 7.90 10.86 -20.06
C TYR A 220 9.18 11.69 -19.89
N GLN A 221 9.76 12.20 -20.97
CA GLN A 221 10.91 13.12 -20.88
C GLN A 221 10.56 14.39 -20.07
N ASP A 222 9.41 15.01 -20.36
CA ASP A 222 8.92 16.17 -19.61
C ASP A 222 8.68 15.83 -18.13
N ARG A 223 8.15 14.63 -17.84
CA ARG A 223 7.95 14.15 -16.47
C ARG A 223 9.26 13.95 -15.72
N HIS A 224 10.31 13.48 -16.38
CA HIS A 224 11.63 13.31 -15.78
C HIS A 224 12.37 14.64 -15.59
N GLU A 225 12.05 15.66 -16.40
CA GLU A 225 12.56 17.03 -16.26
C GLU A 225 11.78 17.86 -15.23
N ASP A 226 10.55 17.46 -14.88
CA ASP A 226 9.74 18.07 -13.82
C ASP A 226 10.52 18.16 -12.51
N TYR A 227 10.50 19.34 -11.88
CA TYR A 227 11.34 19.68 -10.73
C TYR A 227 11.28 18.61 -9.64
N ARG A 228 10.07 18.24 -9.21
CA ARG A 228 9.85 17.27 -8.13
C ARG A 228 10.41 15.88 -8.46
N THR A 229 10.23 15.39 -9.69
CA THR A 229 10.80 14.09 -10.08
C THR A 229 12.30 14.15 -10.18
N ARG A 230 12.84 15.18 -10.82
CA ARG A 230 14.27 15.37 -10.94
C ARG A 230 14.95 15.44 -9.57
N GLU A 231 14.39 16.20 -8.63
CA GLU A 231 14.93 16.31 -7.27
C GLU A 231 14.79 15.02 -6.47
N MET A 232 13.75 14.22 -6.71
CA MET A 232 13.60 12.90 -6.11
C MET A 232 14.63 11.92 -6.65
N ASP A 233 14.83 11.91 -7.97
CA ASP A 233 15.79 11.04 -8.65
C ASP A 233 17.22 11.38 -8.26
N LEU A 234 17.60 12.67 -8.23
CA LEU A 234 18.92 13.11 -7.77
C LEU A 234 19.20 12.68 -6.32
N HIS A 235 18.19 12.79 -5.44
CA HIS A 235 18.30 12.35 -4.04
C HIS A 235 18.48 10.84 -3.92
N MET A 236 17.69 10.07 -4.69
CA MET A 236 17.79 8.62 -4.76
C MET A 236 19.15 8.16 -5.32
N TRP A 237 19.64 8.80 -6.38
CA TRP A 237 20.93 8.49 -7.00
C TRP A 237 22.10 8.80 -6.07
N ALA A 238 21.99 9.83 -5.23
CA ALA A 238 22.98 10.05 -4.17
C ALA A 238 23.05 8.86 -3.21
N LYS A 239 21.91 8.30 -2.78
CA LYS A 239 21.86 7.09 -1.95
C LYS A 239 22.39 5.85 -2.66
N PHE A 240 22.10 5.68 -3.94
CA PHE A 240 22.72 4.61 -4.75
C PHE A 240 24.24 4.70 -4.76
N ARG A 241 24.80 5.90 -4.93
CA ARG A 241 26.25 6.13 -4.90
C ARG A 241 26.86 5.90 -3.51
N GLU A 242 26.19 6.33 -2.44
CA GLU A 242 26.58 6.04 -1.06
C GLU A 242 26.68 4.52 -0.80
N LEU A 243 25.77 3.75 -1.40
CA LEU A 243 25.72 2.28 -1.30
C LEU A 243 26.60 1.56 -2.33
N GLY A 244 27.41 2.29 -3.10
CA GLY A 244 28.40 1.70 -4.01
C GLY A 244 27.85 1.24 -5.36
N VAL A 245 26.67 1.69 -5.77
CA VAL A 245 26.20 1.51 -7.16
C VAL A 245 27.11 2.29 -8.10
N VAL A 246 27.56 1.64 -9.17
CA VAL A 246 28.42 2.22 -10.20
C VAL A 246 27.64 2.42 -11.51
N GLY A 247 27.95 3.51 -12.22
CA GLY A 247 27.33 3.83 -13.51
C GLY A 247 26.71 5.23 -13.53
N ASP A 248 26.65 5.81 -14.73
CA ASP A 248 26.18 7.18 -14.93
C ASP A 248 24.71 7.25 -15.39
N ASN A 249 24.17 6.14 -15.89
CA ASN A 249 22.79 6.07 -16.37
C ASN A 249 21.90 5.31 -15.37
N LEU A 250 21.45 6.03 -14.34
CA LEU A 250 20.55 5.50 -13.32
C LEU A 250 19.09 5.76 -13.71
N PRO A 251 18.18 4.79 -13.50
CA PRO A 251 16.76 4.99 -13.79
C PRO A 251 16.13 6.01 -12.82
N SER A 252 15.05 6.67 -13.27
CA SER A 252 14.17 7.42 -12.36
C SER A 252 13.56 6.50 -11.31
N MET A 253 13.09 7.05 -10.19
CA MET A 253 12.53 6.26 -9.09
C MET A 253 11.35 5.40 -9.54
N HIS A 254 10.41 6.01 -10.27
CA HIS A 254 9.22 5.32 -10.79
C HIS A 254 9.59 4.14 -11.70
N GLN A 255 10.57 4.35 -12.58
CA GLN A 255 11.07 3.30 -13.45
C GLN A 255 11.83 2.24 -12.64
N ALA A 256 12.68 2.64 -11.70
CA ALA A 256 13.50 1.73 -10.89
C ALA A 256 12.65 0.75 -10.07
N MET A 257 11.60 1.27 -9.41
CA MET A 257 10.70 0.49 -8.56
C MET A 257 10.06 -0.68 -9.31
N SER A 258 9.63 -0.47 -10.56
CA SER A 258 8.86 -1.47 -11.31
C SER A 258 9.64 -2.17 -12.44
N SER A 259 10.80 -1.65 -12.85
CA SER A 259 11.61 -2.26 -13.92
C SER A 259 12.80 -3.10 -13.43
N LEU A 260 13.36 -2.81 -12.25
CA LEU A 260 14.48 -3.58 -11.70
C LEU A 260 14.11 -4.95 -11.12
N PRO A 261 12.94 -5.16 -10.48
CA PRO A 261 12.59 -6.47 -9.94
C PRO A 261 12.49 -7.54 -11.04
N ASP A 262 12.82 -8.79 -10.69
CA ASP A 262 12.67 -9.95 -11.59
C ASP A 262 11.19 -10.23 -11.88
N HIS A 263 10.31 -9.99 -10.89
CA HIS A 263 8.87 -10.06 -11.03
C HIS A 263 8.19 -8.92 -10.28
N VAL A 264 7.18 -8.31 -10.90
CA VAL A 264 6.29 -7.34 -10.25
C VAL A 264 4.92 -7.97 -10.05
N MET A 265 4.50 -8.10 -8.80
CA MET A 265 3.21 -8.63 -8.40
C MET A 265 2.27 -7.45 -8.15
N THR A 266 1.41 -7.13 -9.10
CA THR A 266 0.51 -5.97 -9.05
C THR A 266 -0.88 -6.38 -8.55
N MET A 267 -1.35 -5.68 -7.50
CA MET A 267 -2.73 -5.78 -7.04
C MET A 267 -3.68 -5.16 -8.06
N GLY A 268 -4.80 -5.83 -8.33
CA GLY A 268 -5.78 -5.41 -9.32
C GLY A 268 -5.86 -6.35 -10.52
N VAL A 269 -6.55 -5.90 -11.56
CA VAL A 269 -6.76 -6.67 -12.79
C VAL A 269 -6.20 -5.89 -13.99
N PRO A 270 -5.74 -6.55 -15.06
CA PRO A 270 -5.18 -5.88 -16.23
C PRO A 270 -6.11 -4.81 -16.82
N GLU A 271 -7.42 -4.99 -16.74
CA GLU A 271 -8.43 -4.08 -17.28
C GLU A 271 -8.51 -2.73 -16.53
N PHE A 272 -7.85 -2.58 -15.38
CA PHE A 272 -7.72 -1.29 -14.69
C PHE A 272 -6.58 -0.43 -15.27
N GLU A 273 -5.73 -1.02 -16.10
CA GLU A 273 -4.60 -0.35 -16.75
C GLU A 273 -4.88 -0.16 -18.23
N PHE A 274 -4.31 0.88 -18.83
CA PHE A 274 -4.37 1.02 -20.28
C PHE A 274 -3.54 -0.10 -20.96
N PRO A 275 -3.99 -0.63 -22.10
CA PRO A 275 -3.23 -1.64 -22.84
C PRO A 275 -1.84 -1.11 -23.24
N ARG A 276 -0.81 -1.90 -22.95
CA ARG A 276 0.59 -1.61 -23.27
C ARG A 276 1.21 -2.80 -23.99
N SER A 277 1.65 -2.60 -25.22
CA SER A 277 2.39 -3.57 -26.02
C SER A 277 3.83 -3.75 -25.55
N ASP A 278 4.36 -2.75 -24.83
CA ASP A 278 5.71 -2.74 -24.27
C ASP A 278 5.77 -3.11 -22.78
N LEU A 279 4.65 -3.57 -22.22
CA LEU A 279 4.63 -4.10 -20.86
C LEU A 279 5.42 -5.42 -20.81
N ARG A 280 6.30 -5.53 -19.81
CA ARG A 280 7.12 -6.72 -19.59
C ARG A 280 6.26 -7.91 -19.18
N ASP A 281 6.62 -9.09 -19.65
CA ASP A 281 5.94 -10.37 -19.34
C ASP A 281 6.09 -10.82 -17.88
N ASN A 282 6.96 -10.15 -17.12
CA ASN A 282 7.20 -10.40 -15.71
C ASN A 282 6.33 -9.54 -14.76
N VAL A 283 5.36 -8.81 -15.30
CA VAL A 283 4.33 -8.09 -14.53
C VAL A 283 3.09 -8.98 -14.40
N HIS A 284 2.75 -9.34 -13.17
CA HIS A 284 1.68 -10.26 -12.84
C HIS A 284 0.55 -9.53 -12.11
N TYR A 285 -0.70 -9.72 -12.54
CA TYR A 285 -1.88 -9.20 -11.85
C TYR A 285 -2.53 -10.32 -11.04
N PHE A 286 -2.80 -10.08 -9.75
CA PHE A 286 -3.37 -11.10 -8.86
C PHE A 286 -4.71 -10.71 -8.22
N GLY A 287 -5.34 -9.64 -8.69
CA GLY A 287 -6.63 -9.17 -8.20
C GLY A 287 -6.56 -8.50 -6.83
N GLY A 288 -7.70 -8.42 -6.15
CA GLY A 288 -7.78 -7.97 -4.77
C GLY A 288 -7.43 -9.11 -3.79
N LEU A 289 -6.75 -8.78 -2.70
CA LEU A 289 -6.53 -9.71 -1.60
C LEU A 289 -7.88 -10.01 -0.94
N LYS A 290 -8.40 -11.23 -1.15
CA LYS A 290 -9.65 -11.69 -0.52
C LYS A 290 -9.48 -11.81 0.98
N SER A 291 -10.52 -11.50 1.74
CA SER A 291 -10.57 -11.93 3.12
C SER A 291 -10.73 -13.46 3.17
N SER A 292 -10.07 -14.10 4.15
CA SER A 292 -10.17 -15.54 4.36
C SER A 292 -11.63 -15.94 4.70
N PRO A 293 -12.12 -17.15 4.37
CA PRO A 293 -13.47 -17.59 4.73
C PRO A 293 -13.79 -17.51 6.24
N LYS A 294 -12.78 -17.64 7.11
CA LYS A 294 -12.93 -17.43 8.57
C LYS A 294 -13.12 -15.96 8.97
N GLN A 295 -12.92 -15.04 8.03
CA GLN A 295 -13.10 -13.59 8.14
C GLN A 295 -14.48 -13.13 7.63
N THR A 296 -15.37 -14.08 7.28
CA THR A 296 -16.77 -13.72 7.05
C THR A 296 -17.29 -13.12 8.35
N PRO A 297 -17.67 -11.83 8.37
CA PRO A 297 -18.04 -11.15 9.60
C PRO A 297 -19.19 -11.91 10.26
N LYS A 298 -19.02 -12.25 11.53
CA LYS A 298 -20.11 -12.87 12.28
C LYS A 298 -21.15 -11.80 12.55
N LYS A 299 -22.38 -12.23 12.83
CA LYS A 299 -23.45 -11.29 13.21
C LYS A 299 -23.09 -10.41 14.43
N SER A 300 -22.21 -10.90 15.32
CA SER A 300 -21.67 -10.16 16.46
C SER A 300 -20.76 -8.98 16.07
N ASP A 301 -20.17 -9.04 14.88
CA ASP A 301 -19.15 -8.09 14.43
C ASP A 301 -19.80 -6.94 13.62
N LEU A 302 -21.12 -7.01 13.42
CA LEU A 302 -21.90 -6.03 12.70
C LEU A 302 -22.36 -4.92 13.63
N PRO A 303 -22.45 -3.66 13.15
CA PRO A 303 -23.06 -2.59 13.90
C PRO A 303 -24.47 -2.96 14.37
N SER A 304 -24.86 -2.48 15.55
CA SER A 304 -26.18 -2.78 16.15
C SER A 304 -27.36 -2.43 15.23
N TRP A 305 -27.18 -1.45 14.35
CA TRP A 305 -28.16 -0.99 13.36
C TRP A 305 -28.12 -1.76 12.04
N TRP A 306 -27.30 -2.81 11.87
CA TRP A 306 -27.16 -3.53 10.60
C TRP A 306 -28.49 -4.07 10.03
N ALA A 307 -29.44 -4.42 10.90
CA ALA A 307 -30.79 -4.82 10.50
C ALA A 307 -31.49 -3.75 9.63
N ASP A 308 -31.16 -2.46 9.80
CA ASP A 308 -31.70 -1.37 8.98
C ASP A 308 -31.19 -1.44 7.53
N VAL A 309 -30.00 -1.97 7.29
CA VAL A 309 -29.43 -2.20 5.95
C VAL A 309 -30.22 -3.29 5.24
N GLU A 310 -30.45 -4.40 5.93
CA GLU A 310 -31.24 -5.53 5.44
C GLU A 310 -32.70 -5.11 5.15
N GLU A 311 -33.28 -4.30 6.04
CA GLU A 311 -34.61 -3.72 5.87
C GLU A 311 -34.69 -2.81 4.65
N ALA A 312 -33.76 -1.85 4.53
CA ALA A 312 -33.71 -0.91 3.42
C ALA A 312 -33.60 -1.65 2.08
N LYS A 313 -32.76 -2.70 2.02
CA LYS A 313 -32.65 -3.54 0.83
C LYS A 313 -33.96 -4.25 0.50
N ARG A 314 -34.65 -4.81 1.50
CA ARG A 314 -35.95 -5.49 1.32
C ARG A 314 -37.06 -4.55 0.86
N GLN A 315 -37.02 -3.29 1.31
CA GLN A 315 -37.92 -2.23 0.88
C GLN A 315 -37.56 -1.63 -0.50
N GLY A 316 -36.48 -2.09 -1.13
CA GLY A 316 -36.02 -1.59 -2.42
C GLY A 316 -35.34 -0.22 -2.37
N LYS A 317 -34.92 0.24 -1.18
CA LYS A 317 -34.16 1.49 -1.03
C LYS A 317 -32.76 1.37 -1.60
N LYS A 318 -32.20 2.50 -2.02
CA LYS A 318 -30.81 2.62 -2.46
C LYS A 318 -29.92 2.78 -1.23
N ILE A 319 -28.91 1.94 -1.11
CA ILE A 319 -27.90 2.09 -0.05
C ILE A 319 -26.74 2.89 -0.63
N VAL A 320 -26.40 4.01 0.00
CA VAL A 320 -25.25 4.85 -0.33
C VAL A 320 -24.25 4.72 0.80
N ALA A 321 -23.05 4.23 0.49
CA ALA A 321 -21.96 4.24 1.46
C ALA A 321 -21.14 5.52 1.28
N VAL A 322 -20.74 6.14 2.38
CA VAL A 322 -19.79 7.24 2.40
C VAL A 322 -18.65 6.86 3.33
N SER A 323 -17.44 6.94 2.82
CA SER A 323 -16.23 6.61 3.54
C SER A 323 -15.21 7.71 3.33
N GLN A 324 -14.60 8.17 4.40
CA GLN A 324 -13.42 9.01 4.33
C GLN A 324 -12.25 8.17 4.79
N GLY A 325 -11.19 8.13 3.96
CA GLY A 325 -10.06 7.24 4.16
C GLY A 325 -9.31 7.53 5.47
N THR A 326 -8.27 6.76 5.75
CA THR A 326 -7.41 6.99 6.93
C THR A 326 -6.58 8.27 6.87
N ILE A 327 -6.61 8.99 5.74
CA ILE A 327 -5.73 10.13 5.44
C ILE A 327 -6.54 11.42 5.37
N GLU A 328 -7.66 11.43 4.65
CA GLU A 328 -8.53 12.62 4.54
C GLU A 328 -9.66 12.54 5.56
N THR A 329 -9.50 13.25 6.68
CA THR A 329 -10.44 13.18 7.82
C THR A 329 -11.19 14.48 8.08
N HIS A 330 -11.17 15.41 7.12
CA HIS A 330 -12.01 16.58 7.15
C HIS A 330 -13.44 16.21 6.79
N TRP A 331 -14.27 16.07 7.82
CA TRP A 331 -15.66 15.67 7.69
C TRP A 331 -16.48 16.62 6.79
N ASP A 332 -16.07 17.88 6.66
CA ASP A 332 -16.67 18.90 5.79
C ASP A 332 -16.47 18.63 4.29
N ASP A 333 -15.48 17.83 3.90
CA ASP A 333 -15.17 17.60 2.48
C ASP A 333 -16.12 16.59 1.83
N LEU A 334 -16.58 15.60 2.59
CA LEU A 334 -17.42 14.53 2.04
C LEU A 334 -18.54 14.07 2.98
N LEU A 335 -18.24 13.79 4.25
CA LEU A 335 -19.22 13.20 5.17
C LEU A 335 -20.41 14.13 5.41
N TYR A 336 -20.21 15.35 5.93
CA TYR A 336 -21.32 16.25 6.21
C TYR A 336 -22.07 16.70 4.96
N PRO A 337 -21.40 17.08 3.84
CA PRO A 337 -22.12 17.40 2.61
C PRO A 337 -23.00 16.25 2.12
N THR A 338 -22.51 15.00 2.22
CA THR A 338 -23.30 13.82 1.84
C THR A 338 -24.52 13.63 2.73
N LEU A 339 -24.34 13.71 4.05
CA LEU A 339 -25.44 13.57 5.01
C LEU A 339 -26.50 14.65 4.80
N GLU A 340 -26.09 15.91 4.62
CA GLU A 340 -27.02 17.02 4.39
C GLU A 340 -27.74 16.89 3.05
N ALA A 341 -27.03 16.58 1.96
CA ALA A 341 -27.63 16.46 0.63
C ALA A 341 -28.67 15.33 0.53
N LEU A 342 -28.50 14.27 1.32
CA LEU A 342 -29.35 13.07 1.26
C LEU A 342 -30.39 12.97 2.38
N ARG A 343 -30.40 13.89 3.36
CA ARG A 343 -31.22 13.80 4.59
C ARG A 343 -32.74 13.65 4.38
N HIS A 344 -33.28 14.14 3.26
CA HIS A 344 -34.71 14.14 2.95
C HIS A 344 -35.09 13.07 1.91
N ARG A 345 -34.19 12.14 1.61
CA ARG A 345 -34.41 11.08 0.63
C ARG A 345 -34.90 9.81 1.31
N ASP A 346 -36.23 9.62 1.31
CA ASP A 346 -36.87 8.44 1.89
C ASP A 346 -36.56 7.14 1.13
N ASP A 347 -36.14 7.25 -0.14
CA ASP A 347 -35.69 6.15 -1.00
C ASP A 347 -34.22 5.75 -0.81
N VAL A 348 -33.51 6.39 0.13
CA VAL A 348 -32.07 6.17 0.37
C VAL A 348 -31.80 5.83 1.83
N LEU A 349 -30.84 4.93 2.08
CA LEU A 349 -30.18 4.75 3.37
C LEU A 349 -28.69 5.10 3.19
N VAL A 350 -28.18 6.02 4.00
CA VAL A 350 -26.76 6.43 3.99
C VAL A 350 -26.00 5.69 5.09
N ILE A 351 -24.90 5.04 4.71
CA ILE A 351 -24.00 4.33 5.63
C ILE A 351 -22.67 5.07 5.67
N ALA A 352 -22.37 5.72 6.79
CA ALA A 352 -21.11 6.41 7.02
C ALA A 352 -20.11 5.50 7.74
N THR A 353 -18.95 5.27 7.11
CA THR A 353 -17.83 4.57 7.73
C THR A 353 -16.73 5.56 8.06
N LEU A 354 -16.42 5.70 9.34
CA LEU A 354 -15.58 6.81 9.84
C LEU A 354 -14.11 6.45 9.96
N VAL A 355 -13.78 5.15 9.89
CA VAL A 355 -12.46 4.52 9.85
C VAL A 355 -11.59 4.79 11.09
N VAL A 356 -11.27 6.05 11.35
CA VAL A 356 -10.37 6.51 12.41
C VAL A 356 -11.09 6.90 13.71
N SER A 357 -12.37 7.26 13.63
CA SER A 357 -13.14 7.79 14.77
C SER A 357 -14.39 6.96 15.04
N GLU A 358 -14.77 6.84 16.31
CA GLU A 358 -16.11 6.39 16.66
C GLU A 358 -17.13 7.50 16.35
N PRO A 359 -18.40 7.18 16.04
CA PRO A 359 -19.42 8.19 15.75
C PRO A 359 -19.57 9.26 16.83
N GLU A 360 -19.43 8.89 18.10
CA GLU A 360 -19.48 9.80 19.25
C GLU A 360 -18.32 10.79 19.32
N ASP A 361 -17.17 10.46 18.71
CA ASP A 361 -15.97 11.29 18.72
C ASP A 361 -15.94 12.28 17.55
N VAL A 362 -16.86 12.16 16.58
CA VAL A 362 -16.93 13.06 15.43
C VAL A 362 -17.63 14.36 15.84
N PRO A 363 -16.93 15.52 15.81
CA PRO A 363 -17.52 16.80 16.23
C PRO A 363 -18.79 17.11 15.46
N HIS A 364 -19.81 17.64 16.12
CA HIS A 364 -21.05 18.11 15.46
C HIS A 364 -21.80 17.08 14.59
N LEU A 365 -21.45 15.78 14.63
CA LEU A 365 -22.11 14.76 13.83
C LEU A 365 -23.58 14.65 14.23
N LYS A 366 -24.46 14.96 13.28
CA LYS A 366 -25.91 14.80 13.42
C LYS A 366 -26.40 13.91 12.29
N LEU A 367 -26.71 12.66 12.64
CA LEU A 367 -27.24 11.72 11.66
C LEU A 367 -28.70 12.04 11.34
N PRO A 368 -29.08 12.24 10.06
CA PRO A 368 -30.48 12.26 9.68
C PRO A 368 -31.13 10.88 9.90
N SER A 369 -32.47 10.82 9.90
CA SER A 369 -33.22 9.59 10.16
C SER A 369 -32.86 8.45 9.20
N ASN A 370 -32.45 8.79 7.99
CA ASN A 370 -32.03 7.87 6.93
C ASN A 370 -30.50 7.63 6.88
N ALA A 371 -29.76 7.90 7.96
CA ALA A 371 -28.33 7.62 8.03
C ALA A 371 -27.96 6.74 9.23
N ARG A 372 -26.90 5.95 9.05
CA ARG A 372 -26.23 5.17 10.10
C ARG A 372 -24.73 5.37 10.00
N ALA A 373 -24.04 5.37 11.14
CA ALA A 373 -22.59 5.51 11.19
C ALA A 373 -21.96 4.45 12.09
N ALA A 374 -20.76 4.04 11.73
CA ALA A 374 -19.86 3.25 12.58
C ALA A 374 -18.42 3.59 12.21
N LYS A 375 -17.49 3.37 13.15
CA LYS A 375 -16.07 3.44 12.84
C LYS A 375 -15.70 2.48 11.72
N PHE A 376 -16.12 1.22 11.84
CA PHE A 376 -15.88 0.21 10.82
C PHE A 376 -17.17 -0.53 10.46
N VAL A 377 -17.30 -0.85 9.18
CA VAL A 377 -18.33 -1.73 8.64
C VAL A 377 -17.65 -2.74 7.73
N PRO A 378 -17.98 -4.04 7.78
CA PRO A 378 -17.36 -5.00 6.89
C PRO A 378 -17.75 -4.78 5.42
N TYR A 379 -16.80 -4.32 4.61
CA TYR A 379 -17.05 -3.98 3.20
C TYR A 379 -17.47 -5.18 2.35
N GLU A 380 -17.02 -6.38 2.67
CA GLU A 380 -17.42 -7.59 1.94
C GLU A 380 -18.92 -7.87 2.04
N LEU A 381 -19.56 -7.45 3.13
CA LEU A 381 -21.00 -7.56 3.32
C LEU A 381 -21.73 -6.30 2.83
N LEU A 382 -21.13 -5.12 3.02
CA LEU A 382 -21.76 -3.86 2.66
C LEU A 382 -21.74 -3.60 1.14
N LEU A 383 -20.60 -3.75 0.47
CA LEU A 383 -20.42 -3.37 -0.92
C LEU A 383 -21.39 -4.09 -1.90
N PRO A 384 -21.70 -5.39 -1.74
CA PRO A 384 -22.71 -6.03 -2.58
C PRO A 384 -24.13 -5.44 -2.45
N LEU A 385 -24.40 -4.73 -1.35
CA LEU A 385 -25.69 -4.09 -1.07
C LEU A 385 -25.74 -2.62 -1.51
N VAL A 386 -24.58 -1.98 -1.57
CA VAL A 386 -24.38 -0.57 -1.92
C VAL A 386 -24.64 -0.32 -3.41
N ARG A 387 -25.32 0.79 -3.70
CA ARG A 387 -25.50 1.29 -5.07
C ARG A 387 -24.42 2.31 -5.47
N PHE A 388 -23.98 3.13 -4.52
CA PHE A 388 -22.94 4.13 -4.72
C PHE A 388 -22.04 4.18 -3.49
N LEU A 389 -20.72 4.11 -3.72
CA LEU A 389 -19.71 4.41 -2.72
C LEU A 389 -19.16 5.81 -3.02
N LEU A 390 -19.27 6.71 -2.05
CA LEU A 390 -18.64 8.02 -2.06
C LEU A 390 -17.38 7.91 -1.21
N GLN A 391 -16.23 8.20 -1.81
CA GLN A 391 -14.93 8.11 -1.14
C GLN A 391 -14.02 9.25 -1.61
N THR A 392 -13.26 9.82 -0.66
CA THR A 392 -12.17 10.77 -0.91
C THR A 392 -10.87 10.05 -1.23
#